data_AF-A0A5C1YG59-F1
#
_entry.id   AF-A0A5C1YG59-F1
#
_cell.length_a   1.000
_cell.length_b   1.000
_cell.length_c   1.000
_cell.angle_alpha   90.00
_cell.angle_beta   90.00
_cell.angle_gamma   90.00
#
_symmetry.space_group_name_H-M   'P 1'
#
loop_
_entity.id
_entity.type
_entity.pdbx_description
1 polymer ?
#
loop_
_entity_poly.entity_id
_entity_poly.type
_entity_poly.pdbx_seq_one_letter_code
_entity_poly.pdbx_strand_id
1 'polypeptide(L)'
;MSARVKLRRAAGFAAAGAAVCTAALLAVVPAAPAAAHNSITSTSPAEGATVTAQPGEVSLTTSDELLDLGSGNVIDVVGPDGLHYATACATIAGSDASVPVALGGAGEYTVEWRVVSADGHPIAGEFAFEWAPAEGEVLADGAAEPACTELVTSGEATDVPADSDGGSPALPADALWIGAAAVLVIAAGVATWLVARPRRTPPAE
;
A
#
# COMPACT_ATOMS: atom_id res chain seq x y z
N MET A 1 -41.58 49.03 -1.23
CA MET A 1 -40.48 48.26 -1.88
C MET A 1 -39.28 47.93 -0.98
N SER A 2 -39.32 48.11 0.36
CA SER A 2 -38.11 48.02 1.22
C SER A 2 -37.94 46.69 2.01
N ALA A 3 -39.00 45.93 2.27
CA ALA A 3 -38.93 44.71 3.10
C ALA A 3 -38.39 43.47 2.35
N ARG A 4 -38.72 43.31 1.06
CA ARG A 4 -38.29 42.15 0.25
C ARG A 4 -36.77 42.13 -0.03
N VAL A 5 -36.13 43.29 -0.05
CA VAL A 5 -34.68 43.43 -0.23
C VAL A 5 -33.91 43.05 1.05
N LYS A 6 -34.48 43.32 2.23
CA LYS A 6 -33.88 42.98 3.53
C LYS A 6 -33.90 41.47 3.79
N LEU A 7 -34.99 40.78 3.46
CA LEU A 7 -35.08 39.30 3.59
C LEU A 7 -34.12 38.57 2.64
N ARG A 8 -33.98 39.05 1.39
CA ARG A 8 -33.05 38.46 0.41
C ARG A 8 -31.59 38.59 0.83
N ARG A 9 -31.22 39.70 1.48
CA ARG A 9 -29.87 39.92 2.00
C ARG A 9 -29.59 39.01 3.21
N ALA A 10 -30.53 38.91 4.16
CA ALA A 10 -30.38 38.02 5.33
C ALA A 10 -30.26 36.53 4.96
N ALA A 11 -31.03 36.07 3.97
CA ALA A 11 -30.95 34.70 3.47
C ALA A 11 -29.61 34.38 2.79
N GLY A 12 -29.02 35.34 2.06
CA GLY A 12 -27.70 35.19 1.45
C GLY A 12 -26.56 35.10 2.47
N PHE A 13 -26.63 35.88 3.56
CA PHE A 13 -25.64 35.82 4.64
C PHE A 13 -25.75 34.55 5.49
N ALA A 14 -26.96 34.03 5.74
CA ALA A 14 -27.15 32.76 6.42
C ALA A 14 -26.64 31.57 5.60
N ALA A 15 -26.85 31.57 4.29
CA ALA A 15 -26.33 30.55 3.39
C ALA A 15 -24.79 30.58 3.29
N ALA A 16 -24.20 31.77 3.22
CA ALA A 16 -22.75 31.94 3.19
C ALA A 16 -22.08 31.51 4.53
N GLY A 17 -22.69 31.86 5.66
CA GLY A 17 -22.20 31.44 6.99
C GLY A 17 -22.28 29.93 7.18
N ALA A 18 -23.37 29.29 6.74
CA ALA A 18 -23.51 27.84 6.79
C ALA A 18 -22.46 27.15 5.91
N ALA A 19 -22.21 27.63 4.69
CA ALA A 19 -21.20 27.07 3.80
C ALA A 19 -19.78 27.15 4.37
N VAL A 20 -19.43 28.29 5.01
CA VAL A 20 -18.13 28.47 5.67
C VAL A 20 -17.97 27.53 6.87
N CYS A 21 -19.00 27.38 7.70
CA CYS A 21 -18.98 26.43 8.82
C CYS A 21 -18.85 24.99 8.34
N THR A 22 -19.57 24.59 7.29
CA THR A 22 -19.47 23.24 6.72
C THR A 22 -18.07 22.97 6.16
N ALA A 23 -17.48 23.93 5.44
CA ALA A 23 -16.11 23.80 4.93
C ALA A 23 -15.08 23.71 6.06
N ALA A 24 -15.24 24.51 7.12
CA ALA A 24 -14.36 24.45 8.30
C ALA A 24 -14.51 23.13 9.06
N LEU A 25 -15.71 22.58 9.20
CA LEU A 25 -15.92 21.25 9.81
C LEU A 25 -15.29 20.13 8.97
N LEU A 26 -15.41 20.18 7.64
CA LEU A 26 -14.80 19.21 6.75
C LEU A 26 -13.27 19.26 6.77
N ALA A 27 -12.68 20.45 6.99
CA ALA A 27 -11.23 20.63 7.06
C ALA A 27 -10.57 20.07 8.34
N VAL A 28 -11.36 19.81 9.39
CA VAL A 28 -10.86 19.25 10.67
C VAL A 28 -11.02 17.72 10.72
N VAL A 29 -11.67 17.11 9.72
CA VAL A 29 -11.73 15.65 9.61
C VAL A 29 -10.33 15.16 9.23
N PRO A 30 -9.63 14.41 10.10
CA PRO A 30 -8.35 13.83 9.74
C PRO A 30 -8.55 12.89 8.56
N ALA A 31 -7.77 13.07 7.49
CA ALA A 31 -7.74 12.09 6.41
C ALA A 31 -7.25 10.77 7.01
N ALA A 32 -8.01 9.69 6.80
CA ALA A 32 -7.52 8.37 7.16
C ALA A 32 -6.24 8.11 6.35
N PRO A 33 -5.18 7.56 6.97
CA PRO A 33 -4.03 7.12 6.20
C PRO A 33 -4.52 6.11 5.16
N ALA A 34 -4.18 6.33 3.89
CA ALA A 34 -4.40 5.32 2.87
C ALA A 34 -3.50 4.13 3.20
N ALA A 35 -4.09 2.97 3.48
CA ALA A 35 -3.34 1.73 3.65
C ALA A 35 -2.91 1.26 2.25
N ALA A 36 -1.71 1.65 1.83
CA ALA A 36 -1.16 1.45 0.49
C ALA A 36 -0.07 0.36 0.42
N HIS A 37 0.11 -0.42 1.48
CA HIS A 37 1.13 -1.47 1.48
C HIS A 37 0.55 -2.77 0.94
N ASN A 38 1.08 -3.23 -0.20
CA ASN A 38 0.72 -4.51 -0.77
C ASN A 38 1.11 -5.66 0.19
N SER A 39 0.22 -6.62 0.38
CA SER A 39 0.35 -7.73 1.33
C SER A 39 -0.16 -9.02 0.71
N ILE A 40 0.33 -10.18 1.19
CA ILE A 40 -0.23 -11.47 0.80
C ILE A 40 -1.68 -11.59 1.29
N THR A 41 -2.56 -12.03 0.40
CA THR A 41 -3.96 -12.34 0.70
C THR A 41 -4.26 -13.84 0.69
N SER A 42 -3.52 -14.61 -0.12
CA SER A 42 -3.61 -16.07 -0.15
C SER A 42 -2.34 -16.72 -0.72
N THR A 43 -2.14 -17.99 -0.38
CA THR A 43 -1.10 -18.85 -0.95
C THR A 43 -1.69 -20.18 -1.41
N SER A 44 -1.05 -20.81 -2.39
CA SER A 44 -1.34 -22.16 -2.83
C SER A 44 -0.02 -22.93 -3.02
N PRO A 45 0.22 -24.03 -2.28
CA PRO A 45 -0.57 -24.52 -1.15
C PRO A 45 -0.78 -23.46 -0.07
N ALA A 46 -1.90 -23.57 0.67
CA ALA A 46 -2.15 -22.67 1.78
C ALA A 46 -1.06 -22.84 2.86
N GLU A 47 -0.68 -21.75 3.51
CA GLU A 47 0.29 -21.77 4.60
C GLU A 47 -0.15 -22.76 5.70
N GLY A 48 0.77 -23.64 6.09
CA GLY A 48 0.57 -24.72 7.07
C GLY A 48 -0.31 -25.87 6.57
N ALA A 49 -0.71 -25.89 5.30
CA ALA A 49 -1.47 -27.01 4.74
C ALA A 49 -0.60 -28.28 4.62
N THR A 50 -1.24 -29.44 4.73
CA THR A 50 -0.63 -30.71 4.33
C THR A 50 -1.09 -31.07 2.92
N VAL A 51 -0.14 -31.24 2.02
CA VAL A 51 -0.36 -31.57 0.61
C VAL A 51 0.03 -33.02 0.37
N THR A 52 -0.78 -33.76 -0.38
CA THR A 52 -0.58 -35.21 -0.60
C THR A 52 -0.44 -35.61 -2.07
N ALA A 53 -0.82 -34.72 -2.99
CA ALA A 53 -0.62 -34.87 -4.43
C ALA A 53 0.32 -33.77 -4.93
N GLN A 54 1.16 -34.08 -5.91
CA GLN A 54 2.15 -33.16 -6.45
C GLN A 54 1.49 -31.82 -6.85
N PRO A 55 1.85 -30.69 -6.21
CA PRO A 55 1.14 -29.43 -6.44
C PRO A 55 1.34 -28.90 -7.87
N GLY A 56 2.47 -29.23 -8.51
CA GLY A 56 2.84 -28.78 -9.85
C GLY A 56 3.18 -27.29 -9.95
N GLU A 57 2.60 -26.46 -9.09
CA GLU A 57 2.84 -25.03 -8.98
C GLU A 57 2.70 -24.60 -7.51
N VAL A 58 3.52 -23.63 -7.11
CA VAL A 58 3.33 -22.82 -5.91
C VAL A 58 2.98 -21.41 -6.33
N SER A 59 2.02 -20.78 -5.66
CA SER A 59 1.60 -19.42 -5.94
C SER A 59 1.24 -18.62 -4.69
N LEU A 60 1.33 -17.30 -4.82
CA LEU A 60 0.86 -16.33 -3.86
C LEU A 60 0.05 -15.24 -4.56
N THR A 61 -0.99 -14.77 -3.89
CA THR A 61 -1.82 -13.64 -4.32
C THR A 61 -1.59 -12.50 -3.37
N THR A 62 -1.49 -11.29 -3.92
CA THR A 62 -1.32 -10.07 -3.12
C THR A 62 -2.57 -9.19 -3.18
N SER A 63 -2.65 -8.19 -2.31
CA SER A 63 -3.80 -7.29 -2.19
C SER A 63 -3.91 -6.25 -3.32
N ASP A 64 -2.84 -6.07 -4.10
CA ASP A 64 -2.74 -5.14 -5.22
C ASP A 64 -1.95 -5.78 -6.38
N GLU A 65 -1.89 -5.12 -7.54
CA GLU A 65 -1.14 -5.60 -8.69
C GLU A 65 0.37 -5.64 -8.42
N LEU A 66 1.04 -6.57 -9.13
CA LEU A 66 2.49 -6.75 -9.14
C LEU A 66 3.07 -6.26 -10.48
N LEU A 67 4.28 -5.71 -10.43
CA LEU A 67 5.06 -5.42 -11.61
C LEU A 67 5.74 -6.70 -12.10
N ASP A 68 5.55 -7.03 -13.37
CA ASP A 68 6.31 -8.09 -14.02
C ASP A 68 7.70 -7.58 -14.42
N LEU A 69 8.70 -7.95 -13.61
CA LEU A 69 10.11 -7.64 -13.83
C LEU A 69 10.88 -8.88 -14.34
N GLY A 70 10.19 -9.93 -14.79
CA GLY A 70 10.79 -11.21 -15.13
C GLY A 70 11.59 -11.77 -13.95
N SER A 71 12.89 -12.01 -14.15
CA SER A 71 13.80 -12.53 -13.12
C SER A 71 14.05 -11.59 -11.94
N GLY A 72 13.54 -10.35 -11.98
CA GLY A 72 13.53 -9.46 -10.81
C GLY A 72 12.52 -9.89 -9.72
N ASN A 73 11.53 -10.70 -10.09
CA ASN A 73 10.62 -11.36 -9.15
C ASN A 73 11.12 -12.79 -8.91
N VAL A 74 11.23 -13.17 -7.65
CA VAL A 74 11.79 -14.46 -7.24
C VAL A 74 10.78 -15.17 -6.36
N ILE A 75 10.54 -16.43 -6.69
CA ILE A 75 9.91 -17.41 -5.81
C ILE A 75 10.77 -18.65 -5.89
N ASP A 76 11.22 -19.13 -4.74
CA ASP A 76 11.97 -20.36 -4.60
C ASP A 76 11.29 -21.27 -3.57
N VAL A 77 11.51 -22.57 -3.74
CA VAL A 77 10.86 -23.60 -2.91
C VAL A 77 11.92 -24.56 -2.42
N VAL A 78 12.22 -24.46 -1.13
CA VAL A 78 13.28 -25.20 -0.46
C VAL A 78 12.67 -26.38 0.29
N GLY A 79 13.19 -27.58 0.03
CA GLY A 79 12.74 -28.80 0.68
C GLY A 79 13.44 -29.10 2.01
N PRO A 80 13.03 -30.17 2.71
CA PRO A 80 13.57 -30.55 4.02
C PRO A 80 15.04 -31.00 3.98
N ASP A 81 15.56 -31.26 2.79
CA ASP A 81 16.96 -31.59 2.50
C ASP A 81 17.82 -30.36 2.16
N GLY A 82 17.22 -29.16 2.13
CA GLY A 82 17.88 -27.91 1.75
C GLY A 82 18.09 -27.75 0.24
N LEU A 83 17.49 -28.60 -0.59
CA LEU A 83 17.54 -28.46 -2.05
C LEU A 83 16.39 -27.59 -2.58
N HIS A 84 16.57 -27.09 -3.80
CA HIS A 84 15.64 -26.22 -4.50
C HIS A 84 14.73 -27.03 -5.44
N TYR A 85 13.43 -26.73 -5.42
CA TYR A 85 12.40 -27.51 -6.12
C TYR A 85 11.54 -26.67 -7.07
N ALA A 86 11.81 -25.37 -7.19
CA ALA A 86 11.36 -24.55 -8.30
C ALA A 86 12.04 -25.03 -9.60
N THR A 87 11.25 -25.25 -10.66
CA THR A 87 11.74 -25.83 -11.93
C THR A 87 11.90 -24.79 -13.04
N ALA A 88 11.41 -23.57 -12.84
CA ALA A 88 11.57 -22.43 -13.73
C ALA A 88 11.46 -21.12 -12.93
N CYS A 89 11.55 -19.97 -13.60
CA CYS A 89 11.37 -18.67 -12.95
C CYS A 89 9.92 -18.39 -12.60
N ALA A 90 9.75 -17.51 -11.61
CA ALA A 90 8.44 -16.99 -11.26
C ALA A 90 7.78 -16.26 -12.43
N THR A 91 6.48 -16.39 -12.54
CA THR A 91 5.62 -15.69 -13.51
C THR A 91 4.68 -14.77 -12.74
N ILE A 92 4.43 -13.57 -13.27
CA ILE A 92 3.50 -12.60 -12.69
C ILE A 92 2.26 -12.49 -13.58
N ALA A 93 1.07 -12.49 -12.97
CA ALA A 93 -0.20 -12.24 -13.63
C ALA A 93 -1.10 -11.38 -12.74
N GLY A 94 -1.12 -10.07 -12.96
CA GLY A 94 -1.91 -9.14 -12.13
C GLY A 94 -1.40 -9.12 -10.69
N SER A 95 -2.23 -9.53 -9.74
CA SER A 95 -1.88 -9.64 -8.31
C SER A 95 -1.24 -10.97 -7.91
N ASP A 96 -1.13 -11.92 -8.84
CA ASP A 96 -0.64 -13.27 -8.60
C ASP A 96 0.81 -13.45 -9.06
N ALA A 97 1.58 -14.19 -8.26
CA ALA A 97 2.91 -14.65 -8.59
C ALA A 97 2.99 -16.16 -8.40
N SER A 98 3.52 -16.89 -9.38
CA SER A 98 3.59 -18.37 -9.32
C SER A 98 4.90 -18.92 -9.87
N VAL A 99 5.25 -20.13 -9.44
CA VAL A 99 6.43 -20.88 -9.91
C VAL A 99 6.09 -22.37 -10.05
N PRO A 100 6.46 -23.01 -11.17
CA PRO A 100 6.25 -24.44 -11.33
C PRO A 100 7.20 -25.23 -10.43
N VAL A 101 6.69 -26.27 -9.76
CA VAL A 101 7.45 -27.08 -8.80
C VAL A 101 7.29 -28.58 -9.06
N ALA A 102 8.36 -29.32 -8.80
CA ALA A 102 8.35 -30.77 -8.68
C ALA A 102 9.01 -31.09 -7.34
N LEU A 103 8.32 -31.74 -6.41
CA LEU A 103 8.75 -31.90 -5.02
C LEU A 103 9.43 -33.26 -4.84
N GLY A 104 10.37 -33.33 -3.91
CA GLY A 104 11.12 -34.54 -3.59
C GLY A 104 10.58 -35.25 -2.36
N GLY A 105 11.48 -35.54 -1.42
CA GLY A 105 11.16 -36.25 -0.18
C GLY A 105 10.07 -35.57 0.66
N ALA A 106 9.33 -36.37 1.43
CA ALA A 106 8.33 -35.89 2.37
C ALA A 106 8.92 -34.97 3.46
N GLY A 107 8.14 -34.01 3.93
CA GLY A 107 8.49 -33.09 5.01
C GLY A 107 8.02 -31.67 4.75
N GLU A 108 8.51 -30.73 5.56
CA GLU A 108 8.20 -29.31 5.42
C GLU A 108 8.94 -28.71 4.22
N TYR A 109 8.22 -27.97 3.39
CA TYR A 109 8.78 -27.16 2.30
C TYR A 109 8.55 -25.68 2.61
N THR A 110 9.61 -24.89 2.47
CA THR A 110 9.59 -23.44 2.67
C THR A 110 9.58 -22.74 1.32
N VAL A 111 8.62 -21.84 1.13
CA VAL A 111 8.50 -21.00 -0.05
C VAL A 111 9.07 -19.62 0.32
N GLU A 112 10.19 -19.27 -0.26
CA GLU A 112 10.82 -17.96 -0.11
C GLU A 112 10.48 -17.10 -1.33
N TRP A 113 10.05 -15.86 -1.11
CA TRP A 113 9.61 -15.02 -2.21
C TRP A 113 9.97 -13.55 -2.04
N ARG A 114 10.15 -12.89 -3.18
CA ARG A 114 10.32 -11.45 -3.32
C ARG A 114 9.70 -10.98 -4.62
N VAL A 115 8.74 -10.09 -4.54
CA VAL A 115 8.05 -9.50 -5.71
C VAL A 115 7.97 -7.99 -5.58
N VAL A 116 7.69 -7.29 -6.68
CA VAL A 116 7.55 -5.82 -6.68
C VAL A 116 6.10 -5.43 -6.91
N SER A 117 5.51 -4.65 -6.01
CA SER A 117 4.15 -4.13 -6.19
C SER A 117 4.09 -3.09 -7.31
N ALA A 118 2.90 -2.86 -7.87
CA ALA A 118 2.61 -1.85 -8.89
C ALA A 118 3.08 -0.43 -8.50
N ASP A 119 3.19 -0.13 -7.21
CA ASP A 119 3.71 1.16 -6.71
C ASP A 119 5.25 1.26 -6.72
N GLY A 120 5.94 0.17 -7.09
CA GLY A 120 7.39 0.08 -7.22
C GLY A 120 8.12 -0.40 -5.96
N HIS A 121 7.43 -0.65 -4.85
CA HIS A 121 8.08 -1.15 -3.64
C HIS A 121 8.26 -2.68 -3.69
N PRO A 122 9.48 -3.19 -3.43
CA PRO A 122 9.67 -4.62 -3.25
C PRO A 122 9.06 -5.07 -1.92
N ILE A 123 8.34 -6.19 -1.97
CA ILE A 123 7.85 -6.93 -0.81
C ILE A 123 8.44 -8.34 -0.85
N ALA A 124 8.68 -8.91 0.32
CA ALA A 124 9.28 -10.23 0.47
C ALA A 124 8.75 -10.92 1.71
N GLY A 125 8.90 -12.23 1.76
CA GLY A 125 8.54 -13.05 2.90
C GLY A 125 8.78 -14.52 2.63
N GLU A 126 8.23 -15.33 3.52
CA GLU A 126 8.27 -16.78 3.43
C GLU A 126 6.97 -17.37 3.97
N PHE A 127 6.63 -18.57 3.53
CA PHE A 127 5.60 -19.40 4.15
C PHE A 127 5.97 -20.87 3.98
N ALA A 128 5.40 -21.75 4.79
CA ALA A 128 5.70 -23.18 4.73
C ALA A 128 4.43 -24.02 4.54
N PHE A 129 4.59 -25.20 3.96
CA PHE A 129 3.56 -26.24 3.89
C PHE A 129 4.18 -27.62 4.11
N GLU A 130 3.39 -28.56 4.60
CA GLU A 130 3.82 -29.95 4.79
C GLU A 130 3.55 -30.76 3.52
N TRP A 131 4.55 -31.49 3.04
CA TRP A 131 4.43 -32.44 1.93
C TRP A 131 4.43 -33.89 2.43
N ALA A 132 3.30 -34.56 2.27
CA ALA A 132 3.08 -35.95 2.65
C ALA A 132 2.62 -36.77 1.42
N PRO A 133 3.53 -37.10 0.48
CA PRO A 133 3.20 -37.75 -0.78
C PRO A 133 2.38 -39.03 -0.57
N ALA A 134 1.28 -39.17 -1.31
CA ALA A 134 0.58 -40.43 -1.41
C ALA A 134 1.47 -41.50 -2.09
N GLU A 135 1.14 -42.77 -1.88
CA GLU A 135 1.84 -43.86 -2.58
C GLU A 135 1.70 -43.71 -4.10
N GLY A 136 2.84 -43.73 -4.80
CA GLY A 136 2.88 -43.65 -6.27
C GLY A 136 3.16 -42.25 -6.85
N GLU A 137 3.28 -41.21 -6.02
CA GLU A 137 3.77 -39.90 -6.46
C GLU A 137 5.21 -40.01 -6.98
N VAL A 138 5.51 -39.28 -8.06
CA VAL A 138 6.86 -39.21 -8.63
C VAL A 138 7.64 -38.12 -7.91
N LEU A 139 8.72 -38.49 -7.24
CA LEU A 139 9.54 -37.56 -6.47
C LEU A 139 10.68 -37.00 -7.34
N ALA A 140 10.92 -35.71 -7.23
CA ALA A 140 12.06 -35.04 -7.85
C ALA A 140 13.33 -35.15 -6.99
N ASP A 141 14.50 -35.08 -7.63
CA ASP A 141 15.80 -35.11 -6.95
C ASP A 141 16.20 -33.75 -6.32
N GLY A 142 15.51 -32.66 -6.70
CA GLY A 142 15.88 -31.30 -6.31
C GLY A 142 17.13 -30.76 -7.03
N ALA A 143 17.43 -29.48 -6.83
CA ALA A 143 18.60 -28.79 -7.36
C ALA A 143 19.46 -28.22 -6.22
N ALA A 144 20.77 -28.12 -6.43
CA ALA A 144 21.70 -27.53 -5.46
C ALA A 144 21.68 -25.99 -5.46
N GLU A 145 21.16 -25.39 -6.52
CA GLU A 145 21.05 -23.93 -6.68
C GLU A 145 19.63 -23.60 -7.21
N PRO A 146 19.10 -22.40 -6.91
CA PRO A 146 17.81 -21.98 -7.43
C PRO A 146 17.80 -21.89 -8.97
N ALA A 147 16.66 -22.20 -9.59
CA ALA A 147 16.52 -22.23 -11.05
C ALA A 147 16.83 -20.88 -11.74
N CYS A 148 16.74 -19.75 -11.03
CA CYS A 148 16.83 -18.41 -11.62
C CYS A 148 17.95 -17.54 -11.05
N THR A 149 19.01 -18.16 -10.54
CA THR A 149 20.21 -17.49 -10.01
C THR A 149 21.11 -16.86 -11.10
N GLU A 150 20.94 -17.23 -12.37
CA GLU A 150 21.89 -16.94 -13.47
C GLU A 150 22.02 -15.46 -13.90
N LEU A 151 21.32 -14.49 -13.30
CA LEU A 151 21.37 -13.08 -13.73
C LEU A 151 21.95 -12.10 -12.70
N VAL A 152 22.28 -12.52 -11.49
CA VAL A 152 22.85 -11.62 -10.46
C VAL A 152 24.37 -11.46 -10.59
N THR A 153 25.05 -12.32 -11.36
CA THR A 153 26.53 -12.29 -11.51
C THR A 153 27.05 -11.23 -12.48
N SER A 154 26.17 -10.46 -13.16
CA SER A 154 26.58 -9.34 -14.02
C SER A 154 26.15 -7.98 -13.45
N GLY A 155 26.49 -7.73 -12.19
CA GLY A 155 26.29 -6.47 -11.51
C GLY A 155 27.44 -6.19 -10.58
N GLU A 156 28.55 -5.69 -11.13
CA GLU A 156 29.63 -5.05 -10.37
C GLU A 156 29.02 -4.11 -9.33
N ALA A 157 29.14 -4.47 -8.05
CA ALA A 157 28.75 -3.64 -6.93
C ALA A 157 29.63 -2.38 -6.94
N THR A 158 29.17 -1.33 -7.61
CA THR A 158 29.76 -0.01 -7.45
C THR A 158 29.28 0.51 -6.10
N ASP A 159 30.19 0.49 -5.14
CA ASP A 159 30.06 1.09 -3.82
C ASP A 159 29.71 2.58 -3.99
N VAL A 160 28.45 2.96 -3.77
CA VAL A 160 28.01 4.35 -3.74
C VAL A 160 28.04 4.79 -2.28
N PRO A 161 28.79 5.85 -1.92
CA PRO A 161 28.90 6.26 -0.53
C PRO A 161 27.55 6.76 -0.02
N ALA A 162 27.20 6.32 1.18
CA ALA A 162 26.03 6.79 1.91
C ALA A 162 26.26 8.24 2.41
N ASP A 163 25.75 9.23 1.66
CA ASP A 163 25.57 10.57 2.19
C ASP A 163 24.40 10.57 3.18
N SER A 164 24.75 10.54 4.46
CA SER A 164 23.83 10.75 5.57
C SER A 164 23.65 12.25 5.79
N ASP A 165 22.67 12.86 5.13
CA ASP A 165 22.22 14.21 5.49
C ASP A 165 21.00 14.14 6.41
N GLY A 166 21.27 14.35 7.70
CA GLY A 166 20.27 14.53 8.74
C GLY A 166 19.49 15.82 8.53
N GLY A 167 18.39 15.74 7.80
CA GLY A 167 17.41 16.81 7.69
C GLY A 167 16.65 16.98 9.00
N SER A 168 16.87 18.11 9.68
CA SER A 168 16.01 18.59 10.77
C SER A 168 14.53 18.59 10.33
N PRO A 169 13.54 18.42 11.23
CA PRO A 169 12.15 18.51 10.87
C PRO A 169 11.81 19.95 10.47
N ALA A 170 11.97 20.26 9.19
CA ALA A 170 11.30 21.39 8.58
C ALA A 170 9.80 21.06 8.68
N LEU A 171 9.03 21.92 9.34
CA LEU A 171 7.58 21.87 9.25
C LEU A 171 7.24 21.81 7.75
N PRO A 172 6.45 20.83 7.29
CA PRO A 172 6.16 20.70 5.87
C PRO A 172 5.64 22.04 5.38
N ALA A 173 6.13 22.50 4.22
CA ALA A 173 5.72 23.78 3.64
C ALA A 173 4.18 23.90 3.57
N ASP A 174 3.50 22.77 3.52
CA ASP A 174 2.05 22.57 3.56
C ASP A 174 1.39 23.09 4.86
N ALA A 175 2.07 23.01 6.01
CA ALA A 175 1.56 23.49 7.30
C ALA A 175 1.41 25.03 7.33
N LEU A 176 2.27 25.75 6.62
CA LEU A 176 2.18 27.20 6.50
C LEU A 176 0.99 27.63 5.63
N TRP A 177 0.70 26.89 4.56
CA TRP A 177 -0.45 27.16 3.71
C TRP A 177 -1.78 26.80 4.39
N ILE A 178 -1.83 25.69 5.14
CA ILE A 178 -3.02 25.31 5.93
C ILE A 178 -3.31 26.36 7.01
N GLY A 179 -2.29 26.82 7.72
CA GLY A 179 -2.41 27.90 8.71
C GLY A 179 -2.91 29.21 8.08
N ALA A 180 -2.35 29.61 6.93
CA ALA A 180 -2.76 30.82 6.22
C ALA A 180 -4.20 30.74 5.70
N ALA A 181 -4.62 29.59 5.17
CA ALA A 181 -5.99 29.36 4.71
C ALA A 181 -7.00 29.46 5.86
N ALA A 182 -6.70 28.87 7.02
CA ALA A 182 -7.55 28.95 8.21
C ALA A 182 -7.71 30.40 8.70
N VAL A 183 -6.62 31.18 8.73
CA VAL A 183 -6.65 32.60 9.12
C VAL A 183 -7.49 33.43 8.15
N LEU A 184 -7.36 33.19 6.84
CA LEU A 184 -8.18 33.87 5.82
C LEU A 184 -9.68 33.59 5.99
N VAL A 185 -10.05 32.34 6.26
CA VAL A 185 -11.45 31.95 6.49
C VAL A 185 -12.00 32.63 7.74
N ILE A 186 -11.23 32.64 8.84
CA ILE A 186 -11.62 33.33 10.09
C ILE A 186 -11.77 34.84 9.85
N ALA A 187 -10.81 35.47 9.15
CA ALA A 187 -10.86 36.89 8.85
C ALA A 187 -12.08 37.26 7.98
N ALA A 188 -12.41 36.46 6.97
CA ALA A 188 -13.61 36.63 6.16
C ALA A 188 -14.90 36.47 6.99
N GLY A 189 -14.94 35.50 7.92
CA GLY A 189 -16.05 35.31 8.86
C GLY A 189 -16.23 36.50 9.81
N VAL A 190 -15.14 37.05 10.36
CA VAL A 190 -15.18 38.22 11.26
C VAL A 190 -15.61 39.48 10.51
N ALA A 191 -15.07 39.72 9.31
CA ALA A 191 -15.43 40.89 8.51
C ALA A 191 -16.91 40.87 8.11
N THR A 192 -17.43 39.71 7.69
CA THR A 192 -18.85 39.56 7.37
C THR A 192 -19.74 39.76 8.60
N TRP A 193 -19.34 39.25 9.77
CA TRP A 193 -20.05 39.50 11.04
C TRP A 193 -20.09 40.98 11.44
N LEU A 194 -18.96 41.68 11.33
CA LEU A 194 -18.87 43.11 11.66
C LEU A 194 -19.73 43.97 10.73
N VAL A 195 -19.78 43.65 9.44
CA VAL A 195 -20.61 44.35 8.44
C VAL A 195 -22.09 44.02 8.61
N ALA A 196 -22.42 42.79 9.01
CA ALA A 196 -23.78 42.36 9.28
C ALA A 196 -24.31 42.79 10.67
N ARG A 197 -23.45 43.35 11.54
CA ARG A 197 -23.82 43.73 12.90
C ARG A 197 -24.84 44.87 12.87
N PRO A 198 -26.06 44.69 13.40
CA PRO A 198 -27.07 45.74 13.38
C PRO A 198 -26.59 46.91 14.23
N ARG A 199 -26.63 48.12 13.66
CA ARG A 199 -26.34 49.36 14.38
C ARG A 199 -27.41 49.53 15.46
N ARG A 200 -27.00 49.53 16.74
CA ARG A 200 -27.91 49.83 17.85
C ARG A 200 -28.33 51.29 17.73
N THR A 201 -29.60 51.55 17.43
CA THR A 201 -30.17 52.89 17.57
C THR A 201 -30.32 53.21 19.06
N PRO A 202 -29.81 54.35 19.55
CA PRO A 202 -30.03 54.76 20.93
C PRO A 202 -31.53 54.96 21.19
N PRO A 203 -32.01 54.71 22.42
CA PRO A 203 -33.41 54.94 22.77
C PRO A 203 -33.75 56.42 22.59
N ALA A 204 -34.88 56.70 21.95
CA ALA A 204 -35.46 58.04 21.90
C ALA A 204 -36.08 58.35 23.27
N GLU A 205 -35.68 59.46 23.87
CA GLU A 205 -36.38 60.07 25.02
C GLU A 205 -37.75 60.63 24.62
#